data_AF-A0A972HUZ8-F1
#
_entry.id   AF-A0A972HUZ8-F1
#
_cell.length_a   1.000
_cell.length_b   1.000
_cell.length_c   1.000
_cell.angle_alpha   90.00
_cell.angle_beta   90.00
_cell.angle_gamma   90.00
#
_symmetry.space_group_name_H-M   'P 1'
#
loop_
_entity.id
_entity.type
_entity.pdbx_description
1 polymer ?
#
loop_
_entity_poly.entity_id
_entity_poly.type
_entity_poly.pdbx_seq_one_letter_code
_entity_poly.pdbx_strand_id
1 'polypeptide(L)'
;MSILNDIGRKLGEVAEDAADKAKDMAEIAKLKAEIAIERKKIKEGYIELGKIYFDQIKNTNQIPEMEICGKIKDSMSKIADLESKIEDIKY
;
A
#
# COMPACT_ATOMS: atom_id res chain seq x y z
N MET A 1 43.32 43.18 -3.78
CA MET A 1 42.42 42.30 -4.54
C MET A 1 41.86 41.22 -3.61
N SER A 2 40.78 41.48 -2.88
CA SER A 2 40.18 40.47 -1.96
C SER A 2 38.74 40.16 -2.32
N ILE A 3 37.97 41.19 -2.66
CA ILE A 3 36.52 41.10 -2.90
C ILE A 3 36.16 40.16 -4.07
N LEU A 4 36.94 40.17 -5.16
CA LEU A 4 36.74 39.28 -6.32
C LEU A 4 37.07 37.81 -6.02
N ASN A 5 38.07 37.54 -5.18
CA ASN A 5 38.42 36.18 -4.76
C ASN A 5 37.40 35.60 -3.78
N ASP A 6 36.88 36.42 -2.86
CA ASP A 6 35.88 35.99 -1.89
C ASP A 6 34.52 35.69 -2.56
N ILE A 7 34.16 36.48 -3.58
CA ILE A 7 32.97 36.21 -4.42
C ILE A 7 33.18 34.94 -5.24
N GLY A 8 34.34 34.75 -5.87
CA GLY A 8 34.65 33.55 -6.66
C GLY A 8 34.61 32.26 -5.83
N ARG A 9 35.12 32.28 -4.59
CA ARG A 9 35.03 31.14 -3.67
C ARG A 9 33.60 30.82 -3.24
N LYS A 10 32.84 31.82 -2.80
CA LYS A 10 31.43 31.61 -2.40
C LYS A 10 30.56 31.14 -3.56
N LEU A 11 30.81 31.63 -4.78
CA LEU A 11 30.09 31.17 -5.98
C LEU A 11 30.43 29.71 -6.31
N GLY A 12 31.69 29.30 -6.11
CA GLY A 12 32.15 27.92 -6.26
C GLY A 12 31.52 26.97 -5.24
N GLU A 13 31.50 27.36 -3.97
CA GLU A 13 30.88 26.56 -2.89
C GLU A 13 29.37 26.36 -3.12
N VAL A 14 28.66 27.40 -3.56
CA VAL A 14 27.21 27.30 -3.87
C VAL A 14 26.96 26.40 -5.10
N ALA A 15 27.85 26.42 -6.10
CA ALA A 15 27.75 25.57 -7.27
C ALA A 15 28.04 24.10 -6.95
N GLU A 16 29.00 23.83 -6.06
CA GLU A 16 29.34 22.49 -5.57
C GLU A 16 28.20 21.90 -4.74
N ASP A 17 27.65 22.67 -3.78
CA ASP A 17 26.47 22.28 -2.99
C ASP A 17 25.24 21.99 -3.86
N ALA A 18 25.05 22.73 -4.94
CA ALA A 18 23.96 22.50 -5.88
C ALA A 18 24.15 21.22 -6.70
N ALA A 19 25.39 20.90 -7.08
CA ALA A 19 25.73 19.69 -7.80
C ALA A 19 25.54 18.43 -6.93
N ASP A 20 25.93 18.50 -5.66
CA ASP A 20 25.74 17.40 -4.71
C ASP A 20 24.26 17.17 -4.40
N LYS A 21 23.48 18.25 -4.18
CA LYS A 21 22.02 18.13 -4.06
C LYS A 21 21.36 17.53 -5.31
N ALA A 22 21.86 17.86 -6.51
CA ALA A 22 21.33 17.29 -7.74
C ALA A 22 21.62 15.78 -7.83
N LYS A 23 22.79 15.31 -7.39
CA LYS A 23 23.11 13.88 -7.28
C LYS A 23 22.20 13.18 -6.28
N ASP A 24 22.03 13.74 -5.09
CA ASP A 24 21.15 13.19 -4.05
C ASP A 24 19.71 13.03 -4.58
N MET A 25 19.21 14.04 -5.30
CA MET A 25 17.88 13.99 -5.91
C MET A 25 17.77 12.93 -7.00
N ALA A 26 18.83 12.69 -7.77
CA ALA A 26 18.88 11.63 -8.77
C ALA A 26 18.87 10.24 -8.11
N GLU A 27 19.62 10.06 -7.03
CA GLU A 27 19.61 8.82 -6.25
C GLU A 27 18.24 8.57 -5.61
N ILE A 28 17.62 9.60 -5.03
CA ILE A 28 16.25 9.52 -4.49
C ILE A 28 15.25 9.15 -5.59
N ALA A 29 15.37 9.76 -6.78
CA ALA A 29 14.48 9.45 -7.90
C ALA A 29 14.63 7.99 -8.35
N LYS A 30 15.86 7.47 -8.41
CA LYS A 30 16.14 6.06 -8.71
C LYS A 30 15.52 5.13 -7.68
N LEU A 31 15.73 5.39 -6.39
CA LEU A 31 15.14 4.59 -5.31
C LEU A 31 13.59 4.62 -5.35
N LYS A 32 12.99 5.77 -5.65
CA LYS A 32 11.53 5.87 -5.82
C LYS A 32 11.02 5.06 -7.01
N ALA A 33 11.76 5.04 -8.12
CA ALA A 33 11.41 4.22 -9.28
C ALA A 33 11.47 2.72 -8.96
N GLU A 34 12.51 2.27 -8.25
CA GLU A 34 12.64 0.89 -7.78
C GLU A 34 11.48 0.50 -6.84
N ILE A 35 11.12 1.35 -5.88
CA ILE A 35 9.96 1.15 -5.01
C ILE A 35 8.66 1.01 -5.82
N ALA A 36 8.47 1.82 -6.86
CA ALA A 36 7.28 1.75 -7.71
C ALA A 36 7.20 0.42 -8.48
N ILE A 37 8.34 -0.10 -8.95
CA ILE A 37 8.43 -1.42 -9.60
C ILE A 37 8.08 -2.53 -8.60
N GLU A 38 8.64 -2.51 -7.39
CA GLU A 38 8.33 -3.50 -6.36
C GLU A 38 6.85 -3.47 -5.94
N ARG A 39 6.26 -2.28 -5.80
CA ARG A 39 4.81 -2.13 -5.56
C ARG A 39 3.97 -2.73 -6.68
N LYS A 40 4.40 -2.58 -7.94
CA LYS A 40 3.73 -3.20 -9.09
C LYS A 40 3.81 -4.73 -9.02
N LYS A 41 4.99 -5.29 -8.72
CA LYS A 41 5.17 -6.74 -8.53
C LYS A 41 4.29 -7.28 -7.41
N ILE A 42 4.18 -6.58 -6.28
CA ILE A 42 3.27 -6.96 -5.18
C ILE A 42 1.81 -7.01 -5.67
N LYS A 43 1.37 -5.97 -6.40
CA LYS A 43 0.01 -5.93 -6.95
C LYS A 43 -0.25 -7.07 -7.94
N GLU A 44 0.72 -7.35 -8.82
CA GLU A 44 0.65 -8.46 -9.77
C GLU A 44 0.59 -9.81 -9.03
N GLY A 45 1.41 -10.00 -8.00
CA GLY A 45 1.37 -11.18 -7.13
C GLY A 45 0.02 -11.39 -6.43
N TYR A 46 -0.61 -10.32 -5.94
CA TYR A 46 -1.97 -10.41 -5.39
C TYR A 46 -3.02 -10.80 -6.44
N ILE A 47 -2.90 -10.28 -7.67
CA ILE A 47 -3.80 -10.63 -8.77
C ILE A 47 -3.62 -12.09 -9.16
N GLU A 48 -2.39 -12.56 -9.28
CA GLU A 48 -2.08 -13.97 -9.58
C GLU A 48 -2.58 -14.90 -8.48
N LEU A 49 -2.34 -14.55 -7.21
CA LEU A 49 -2.85 -15.31 -6.07
C LEU A 49 -4.38 -15.38 -6.09
N GLY A 50 -5.05 -14.25 -6.34
CA GLY A 50 -6.51 -14.19 -6.46
C GLY A 50 -7.04 -15.00 -7.63
N LYS A 51 -6.32 -15.01 -8.77
CA LYS A 51 -6.67 -15.85 -9.93
C LYS A 51 -6.53 -17.34 -9.63
N ILE A 52 -5.42 -17.75 -9.01
CA ILE A 52 -5.19 -19.15 -8.61
C ILE A 52 -6.27 -19.59 -7.62
N TYR A 53 -6.54 -18.76 -6.61
CA TYR A 53 -7.59 -19.00 -5.62
C TYR A 53 -8.96 -19.15 -6.31
N PHE A 54 -9.32 -18.21 -7.19
CA PHE A 54 -10.56 -18.30 -7.98
C PHE A 54 -10.59 -19.53 -8.89
N ASP A 55 -9.47 -19.94 -9.49
CA ASP A 55 -9.40 -21.11 -10.38
C ASP A 55 -9.57 -22.44 -9.64
N GLN A 56 -9.02 -22.52 -8.43
CA GLN A 56 -9.21 -23.66 -7.52
C GLN A 56 -10.65 -23.74 -7.03
N ILE A 57 -11.28 -22.59 -6.82
CA ILE A 57 -12.64 -22.48 -6.30
C ILE A 57 -13.71 -22.64 -7.38
N LYS A 58 -13.51 -22.11 -8.59
CA LYS A 58 -14.55 -22.07 -9.63
C LYS A 58 -15.02 -23.47 -10.06
N ASN A 59 -14.14 -24.46 -9.94
CA ASN A 59 -14.41 -25.86 -10.32
C ASN A 59 -14.80 -26.71 -9.11
N THR A 60 -14.52 -26.24 -7.90
CA THR A 60 -14.85 -26.92 -6.65
C THR A 60 -16.09 -26.25 -6.10
N ASN A 61 -17.27 -26.85 -6.28
CA ASN A 61 -18.57 -26.33 -5.84
C ASN A 61 -18.69 -26.16 -4.30
N GLN A 62 -17.58 -26.26 -3.58
CA GLN A 62 -17.42 -26.10 -2.15
C GLN A 62 -16.21 -25.21 -1.90
N ILE A 63 -16.46 -23.93 -1.60
CA ILE A 63 -15.45 -23.07 -0.97
C ILE A 63 -15.64 -23.25 0.54
N PRO A 64 -14.68 -23.83 1.28
CA PRO A 64 -14.75 -23.89 2.74
C PRO A 64 -14.94 -22.49 3.34
N GLU A 65 -14.34 -21.46 2.74
CA GLU A 65 -14.49 -20.07 3.15
C GLU A 65 -15.90 -19.50 2.89
N MET A 66 -16.68 -19.97 1.90
CA MET A 66 -18.10 -19.58 1.80
C MET A 66 -18.93 -20.18 2.93
N GLU A 67 -18.64 -21.42 3.35
CA GLU A 67 -19.35 -22.04 4.47
C GLU A 67 -19.01 -21.32 5.78
N ILE A 68 -17.75 -20.93 5.98
CA ILE A 68 -17.31 -20.13 7.13
C ILE A 68 -17.89 -18.71 7.07
N CYS A 69 -17.87 -18.05 5.91
CA CYS A 69 -18.50 -16.74 5.73
C CYS A 69 -20.01 -16.80 5.94
N GLY A 70 -20.66 -17.88 5.51
CA GLY A 70 -22.07 -18.17 5.77
C GLY A 70 -22.36 -18.29 7.26
N LYS A 71 -21.58 -19.12 7.99
CA LYS A 71 -21.70 -19.27 9.45
C LYS A 71 -21.48 -17.94 10.20
N ILE A 72 -20.54 -17.11 9.76
CA ILE A 72 -20.29 -15.79 10.34
C ILE A 72 -21.49 -14.88 10.07
N LYS A 73 -22.00 -14.84 8.84
CA LYS A 73 -23.15 -14.02 8.46
C LYS A 73 -24.43 -14.42 9.19
N ASP A 74 -24.69 -15.73 9.34
CA ASP A 74 -25.83 -16.25 10.10
C ASP A 74 -25.71 -15.88 11.58
N SER A 75 -24.49 -15.92 12.14
CA SER A 75 -24.25 -15.49 13.52
C SER A 75 -24.46 -13.99 13.70
N MET A 76 -24.02 -13.16 12.75
CA MET A 76 -24.29 -11.72 12.76
C MET A 76 -25.80 -11.43 12.66
N SER A 77 -26.53 -12.14 11.80
CA SER A 77 -27.99 -11.99 11.70
C SER A 77 -28.69 -12.38 12.99
N LYS A 78 -28.28 -13.48 13.64
CA LYS A 78 -28.81 -13.87 14.95
C LYS A 78 -28.52 -12.83 16.03
N ILE A 79 -27.34 -12.21 16.03
CA ILE A 79 -27.02 -11.14 16.97
C ILE A 79 -27.97 -9.96 16.76
N ALA A 80 -28.15 -9.52 15.51
CA ALA A 80 -29.07 -8.43 15.19
C ALA A 80 -30.53 -8.74 15.60
N ASP A 81 -30.99 -9.97 15.35
CA ASP A 81 -32.33 -10.41 15.78
C ASP A 81 -32.48 -10.46 17.31
N LEU A 82 -31.42 -10.86 18.03
CA LEU A 82 -31.41 -10.88 19.49
C LEU A 82 -31.35 -9.46 20.06
N GLU A 83 -30.57 -8.57 19.47
CA GLU A 83 -30.51 -7.15 19.84
C GLU A 83 -31.87 -6.46 19.63
N SER A 84 -32.51 -6.70 18.49
CA SER A 84 -33.86 -6.17 18.22
C SER A 84 -34.89 -6.68 19.23
N LYS A 85 -34.83 -7.97 19.60
CA LYS A 85 -35.72 -8.53 20.64
C LYS A 85 -35.44 -7.94 22.03
N ILE A 86 -34.18 -7.63 22.35
CA ILE A 86 -33.83 -6.97 23.61
C ILE A 86 -34.36 -5.54 23.64
N GLU A 87 -34.32 -4.82 22.52
CA GLU A 87 -34.95 -3.50 22.40
C GLU A 87 -36.47 -3.57 22.54
N ASP A 88 -37.12 -4.57 21.93
CA ASP A 88 -38.58 -4.77 22.05
C ASP A 88 -39.02 -5.13 23.48
N ILE A 89 -38.17 -5.82 24.26
CA ILE A 89 -38.43 -6.17 25.67
C ILE A 89 -38.19 -4.98 26.62
N LYS A 90 -37.43 -3.97 26.19
CA LYS A 90 -37.16 -2.76 26.98
C LYS A 90 -38.32 -1.76 26.97
N TYR A 91 -39.40 -2.04 26.23
CA TYR A 91 -40.69 -1.35 26.26
C TYR A 91 -41.77 -2.23 26.90
#